data_AF-A0A926HN81-F1
#
_entry.id   AF-A0A926HN81-F1
#
_cell.length_a   1.000
_cell.length_b   1.000
_cell.length_c   1.000
_cell.angle_alpha   90.00
_cell.angle_beta   90.00
_cell.angle_gamma   90.00
#
_symmetry.space_group_name_H-M   'P 1'
#
loop_
_entity.id
_entity.type
_entity.pdbx_description
1 polymer ?
#
loop_
_entity_poly.entity_id
_entity_poly.type
_entity_poly.pdbx_seq_one_letter_code
_entity_poly.pdbx_strand_id
1 'polypeptide(L)'
;MKHKSMVRQVQETLQVQLRIGESRHQAKNEESTHAPAGIFSYRTFETYLKQSCAFASWAKAQYGSRTLSQARPHVEAYLQSGIDRGLSAYTLSTQRAALCKLYGCTARDFAIKLPERLRADIQRSRNDVPDNKEYEEMTGLVYDYVSAVESVYMEIGLQVGAILAAQVCQNLKTAYEGD
;
A
#
# COMPACT_ATOMS: atom_id res chain seq x y z
N MET A 1 26.68 14.67 29.87
CA MET A 1 25.93 15.17 28.69
C MET A 1 24.65 14.36 28.52
N LYS A 2 23.50 15.00 28.30
CA LYS A 2 22.23 14.31 28.08
C LYS A 2 22.18 13.84 26.62
N HIS A 3 22.08 12.53 26.38
CA HIS A 3 21.97 12.00 25.02
C HIS A 3 20.62 12.36 24.41
N LYS A 4 20.59 12.65 23.10
CA LYS A 4 19.34 12.76 22.34
C LYS A 4 18.57 11.44 22.43
N SER A 5 17.24 11.48 22.32
CA SER A 5 16.43 10.25 22.29
C SER A 5 16.87 9.36 21.11
N MET A 6 16.75 8.03 21.24
CA MET A 6 17.12 7.13 20.14
C MET A 6 16.29 7.38 18.88
N VAL A 7 15.01 7.74 19.03
CA VAL A 7 14.16 8.13 17.90
C VAL A 7 14.77 9.33 17.16
N ARG A 8 15.25 10.34 17.90
CA ARG A 8 15.92 11.50 17.29
C ARG A 8 17.23 11.10 16.62
N GLN A 9 18.01 10.21 17.23
CA GLN A 9 19.24 9.69 16.61
C GLN A 9 18.95 8.96 15.30
N VAL A 10 17.94 8.06 15.27
CA VAL A 10 17.49 7.37 14.04
C VAL A 10 17.13 8.37 12.96
N GLN A 11 16.30 9.36 13.31
CA GLN A 11 15.84 10.37 12.36
C GLN A 11 17.02 11.15 11.76
N GLU A 12 17.93 11.65 12.59
CA GLU A 12 19.12 12.38 12.12
C GLU A 12 19.99 11.51 11.21
N THR A 13 20.25 10.26 11.59
CA THR A 13 21.07 9.32 10.81
C THR A 13 20.47 9.02 9.44
N LEU A 14 19.14 8.86 9.34
CA LEU A 14 18.48 8.60 8.06
C LEU A 14 18.31 9.88 7.23
N GLN A 15 18.10 11.04 7.86
CA GLN A 15 17.95 12.33 7.17
C GLN A 15 19.21 12.74 6.42
N VAL A 16 20.40 12.47 6.98
CA VAL A 16 21.69 12.73 6.31
C VAL A 16 21.83 11.93 5.00
N GLN A 17 21.11 10.82 4.85
CA GLN A 17 21.16 9.95 3.68
C GLN A 17 20.09 10.28 2.62
N LEU A 18 19.26 11.31 2.82
CA LEU A 18 18.20 11.67 1.89
C LEU A 18 18.78 12.31 0.61
N ARG A 19 18.35 11.79 -0.53
CA ARG A 19 18.65 12.27 -1.88
C ARG A 19 17.35 12.46 -2.66
N ILE A 20 16.41 13.17 -2.03
CA ILE A 20 15.05 13.32 -2.55
C ILE A 20 15.05 14.31 -3.70
N GLY A 21 14.36 13.98 -4.78
CA GLY A 21 14.32 14.78 -6.00
C GLY A 21 15.43 14.41 -6.99
N GLU A 22 16.45 13.69 -6.55
CA GLU A 22 17.46 13.11 -7.43
C GLU A 22 16.92 11.84 -8.12
N SER A 23 17.36 11.61 -9.35
CA SER A 23 16.98 10.41 -10.09
C SER A 23 17.78 9.21 -9.61
N ARG A 24 17.09 8.23 -9.01
CA ARG A 24 17.68 6.93 -8.65
C ARG A 24 18.29 6.22 -9.87
N HIS A 25 17.70 6.40 -11.05
CA HIS A 25 18.20 5.79 -12.29
C HIS A 25 19.55 6.39 -12.70
N GLN A 26 19.70 7.72 -12.61
CA GLN A 26 20.96 8.40 -12.89
C GLN A 26 22.04 7.97 -11.90
N ALA A 27 21.72 7.97 -10.60
CA ALA A 27 22.65 7.51 -9.56
C ALA A 27 23.11 6.06 -9.76
N LYS A 28 22.21 5.17 -10.21
CA LYS A 28 22.56 3.78 -10.56
C LYS A 28 23.60 3.71 -11.69
N ASN A 29 23.48 4.57 -12.69
CA ASN A 29 24.40 4.59 -13.83
C ASN A 29 25.74 5.21 -13.46
N GLU A 30 25.74 6.32 -12.72
CA GLU A 30 26.95 7.01 -12.25
C GLU A 30 27.76 6.15 -11.28
N GLU A 31 27.10 5.53 -10.31
CA GLU A 31 27.75 4.67 -9.30
C GLU A 31 27.95 3.23 -9.80
N SER A 32 27.51 2.91 -11.03
CA SER A 32 27.59 1.56 -11.63
C SER A 32 27.07 0.44 -10.71
N THR A 33 25.97 0.69 -9.99
CA THR A 33 25.40 -0.24 -9.01
C THR A 33 23.88 -0.27 -9.02
N HIS A 34 23.29 -1.45 -8.83
CA HIS A 34 21.83 -1.58 -8.69
C HIS A 34 21.28 -1.00 -7.39
N ALA A 35 22.14 -0.71 -6.41
CA ALA A 35 21.79 -0.17 -5.11
C ALA A 35 22.61 1.10 -4.80
N PRO A 36 22.33 2.22 -5.50
CA PRO A 36 23.04 3.47 -5.27
C PRO A 36 22.86 3.97 -3.83
N ALA A 37 23.85 4.72 -3.35
CA ALA A 37 23.87 5.26 -2.00
C ALA A 37 22.75 6.28 -1.76
N GLY A 38 22.22 6.30 -0.53
CA GLY A 38 21.16 7.22 -0.11
C GLY A 38 19.73 6.67 -0.22
N ILE A 39 18.76 7.57 0.00
CA ILE A 39 17.31 7.32 -0.01
C ILE A 39 16.63 8.34 -0.92
N PHE A 40 16.07 7.86 -2.04
CA PHE A 40 15.55 8.70 -3.13
C PHE A 40 14.03 8.95 -3.06
N SER A 41 13.32 8.36 -2.10
CA SER A 41 11.86 8.47 -1.99
C SER A 41 11.42 8.66 -0.54
N TYR A 42 10.47 9.56 -0.33
CA TYR A 42 9.82 9.78 0.98
C TYR A 42 9.20 8.51 1.54
N ARG A 43 8.53 7.69 0.71
CA ARG A 43 7.91 6.45 1.17
C ARG A 43 8.95 5.45 1.72
N THR A 44 10.10 5.36 1.05
CA THR A 44 11.22 4.53 1.52
C THR A 44 11.80 5.08 2.82
N PHE A 45 11.99 6.40 2.91
CA PHE A 45 12.45 7.06 4.14
C PHE A 45 11.51 6.79 5.31
N GLU A 46 10.20 6.98 5.12
CA GLU A 46 9.18 6.74 6.14
C GLU A 46 9.18 5.27 6.61
N THR A 47 9.26 4.34 5.67
CA THR A 47 9.34 2.90 5.98
C THR A 47 10.58 2.61 6.83
N TYR A 48 11.74 3.11 6.44
CA TYR A 48 12.98 2.89 7.18
C TYR A 48 12.97 3.57 8.55
N LEU A 49 12.42 4.78 8.64
CA LEU A 49 12.25 5.50 9.89
C LEU A 49 11.36 4.69 10.85
N LYS A 50 10.19 4.22 10.38
CA LYS A 50 9.26 3.41 11.18
C LYS A 50 9.92 2.14 11.71
N GLN A 51 10.57 1.36 10.84
CA GLN A 51 11.20 0.10 11.27
C GLN A 51 12.39 0.34 12.21
N SER A 52 13.21 1.37 11.94
CA SER A 52 14.36 1.71 12.77
C SER A 52 13.93 2.25 14.15
N CYS A 53 12.86 3.04 14.22
CA CYS A 53 12.27 3.49 15.48
C CYS A 53 11.68 2.34 16.29
N ALA A 54 11.02 1.37 15.63
CA ALA A 54 10.50 0.19 16.31
C ALA A 54 11.63 -0.63 16.95
N PHE A 55 12.73 -0.84 16.22
CA PHE A 55 13.94 -1.46 16.75
C PHE A 55 14.54 -0.66 17.90
N ALA A 56 14.68 0.66 17.77
CA ALA A 56 15.22 1.51 18.82
C ALA A 56 14.40 1.42 20.12
N SER A 57 13.08 1.45 20.02
CA SER A 57 12.19 1.26 21.17
C SER A 57 12.34 -0.13 21.79
N TRP A 58 12.45 -1.17 20.97
CA TRP A 58 12.68 -2.53 21.44
C TRP A 58 14.03 -2.67 22.16
N ALA A 59 15.12 -2.17 21.58
CA ALA A 59 16.45 -2.24 22.18
C ALA A 59 16.53 -1.46 23.49
N LYS A 60 15.85 -0.32 23.58
CA LYS A 60 15.71 0.43 24.83
C LYS A 60 14.94 -0.36 25.89
N ALA A 61 13.86 -1.04 25.50
CA ALA A 61 13.04 -1.81 26.45
C ALA A 61 13.75 -3.07 26.96
N GLN A 62 14.44 -3.80 26.08
CA GLN A 62 15.08 -5.08 26.41
C GLN A 62 16.47 -4.93 27.04
N TYR A 63 17.27 -3.99 26.53
CA TYR A 63 18.69 -3.85 26.90
C TYR A 63 19.03 -2.49 27.51
N GLY A 64 18.05 -1.61 27.70
CA GLY A 64 18.29 -0.27 28.24
C GLY A 64 19.18 0.61 27.33
N SER A 65 19.31 0.26 26.04
CA SER A 65 20.16 1.01 25.11
C SER A 65 19.75 2.47 25.03
N ARG A 66 20.72 3.38 25.05
CA ARG A 66 20.51 4.83 24.91
C ARG A 66 21.09 5.41 23.63
N THR A 67 21.94 4.66 22.94
CA THR A 67 22.55 5.08 21.67
C THR A 67 22.41 4.00 20.60
N LEU A 68 22.44 4.41 19.32
CA LEU A 68 22.41 3.47 18.20
C LEU A 68 23.61 2.52 18.20
N SER A 69 24.78 2.98 18.65
CA SER A 69 25.97 2.14 18.78
C SER A 69 25.77 1.03 19.80
N GLN A 70 25.19 1.34 20.97
CA GLN A 70 24.83 0.34 21.98
C GLN A 70 23.78 -0.64 21.48
N ALA A 71 22.84 -0.18 20.64
CA ALA A 71 21.79 -1.05 20.11
C ALA A 71 22.31 -1.98 18.98
N ARG A 72 23.38 -1.61 18.27
CA ARG A 72 23.86 -2.33 17.06
C ARG A 72 24.08 -3.83 17.28
N PRO A 73 24.71 -4.32 18.38
CA PRO A 73 24.88 -5.75 18.61
C PRO A 73 23.57 -6.52 18.76
N HIS A 74 22.48 -5.83 19.11
CA HIS A 74 21.17 -6.45 19.36
C HIS A 74 20.29 -6.55 18.11
N VAL A 75 20.79 -6.20 16.91
CA VAL A 75 20.02 -6.29 15.66
C VAL A 75 19.60 -7.73 15.35
N GLU A 76 20.49 -8.70 15.51
CA GLU A 76 20.17 -10.10 15.25
C GLU A 76 19.14 -10.63 16.24
N ALA A 77 19.30 -10.32 17.53
CA ALA A 77 18.33 -10.67 18.57
C ALA A 77 16.95 -10.04 18.30
N TYR A 78 16.89 -8.81 17.77
CA TYR A 78 15.65 -8.18 17.37
C TYR A 78 14.96 -8.94 16.23
N LEU A 79 15.70 -9.26 15.18
CA LEU A 79 15.18 -10.00 14.04
C LEU A 79 14.72 -11.41 14.44
N GLN A 80 15.47 -12.09 15.32
CA GLN A 80 15.08 -13.38 15.89
C GLN A 80 13.78 -13.26 16.69
N SER A 81 13.65 -12.26 17.56
CA SER A 81 12.38 -12.01 18.28
C SER A 81 11.20 -11.72 17.35
N GLY A 82 11.46 -11.27 16.12
CA GLY A 82 10.45 -11.10 15.08
C GLY A 82 10.03 -12.44 14.47
N ILE A 83 10.98 -13.35 14.23
CA ILE A 83 10.73 -14.72 13.79
C ILE A 83 9.90 -15.46 14.85
N ASP A 84 10.29 -15.37 16.12
CA ASP A 84 9.63 -16.07 17.23
C ASP A 84 8.19 -15.58 17.44
N ARG A 85 7.90 -14.31 17.07
CA ARG A 85 6.54 -13.73 17.07
C ARG A 85 5.72 -14.07 15.83
N GLY A 86 6.26 -14.83 14.89
CA GLY A 86 5.57 -15.20 13.65
C GLY A 86 5.39 -14.04 12.67
N LEU A 87 6.28 -13.05 12.67
CA LEU A 87 6.23 -11.99 11.65
C LEU A 87 6.51 -12.57 10.25
N SER A 88 5.79 -12.08 9.25
CA SER A 88 5.99 -12.53 7.86
C SER A 88 7.43 -12.31 7.39
N ALA A 89 7.89 -13.17 6.48
CA ALA A 89 9.20 -13.03 5.83
C ALA A 89 9.39 -11.67 5.16
N TYR A 90 8.31 -11.08 4.63
CA TYR A 90 8.32 -9.75 4.04
C TYR A 90 8.58 -8.66 5.09
N THR A 91 7.90 -8.71 6.23
CA THR A 91 8.12 -7.76 7.34
C THR A 91 9.55 -7.82 7.86
N LEU A 92 10.07 -9.03 8.12
CA LEU A 92 11.44 -9.24 8.59
C LEU A 92 12.48 -8.75 7.57
N SER A 93 12.24 -8.99 6.28
CA SER A 93 13.10 -8.51 5.20
C SER A 93 13.15 -6.97 5.16
N THR A 94 12.00 -6.30 5.29
CA THR A 94 11.93 -4.84 5.36
C THR A 94 12.61 -4.29 6.60
N GLN A 95 12.43 -4.93 7.76
CA GLN A 95 13.14 -4.56 9.00
C GLN A 95 14.64 -4.65 8.83
N ARG A 96 15.16 -5.78 8.34
CA ARG A 96 16.59 -5.95 8.09
C ARG A 96 17.13 -4.91 7.12
N ALA A 97 16.42 -4.63 6.02
CA ALA A 97 16.85 -3.62 5.05
C ALA A 97 16.92 -2.20 5.66
N ALA A 98 15.96 -1.84 6.52
CA ALA A 98 15.96 -0.58 7.23
C ALA A 98 17.16 -0.48 8.20
N LEU A 99 17.46 -1.56 8.94
CA LEU A 99 18.58 -1.61 9.88
C LEU A 99 19.92 -1.60 9.15
N CYS A 100 20.04 -2.29 8.01
CA CYS A 100 21.20 -2.17 7.11
C CYS A 100 21.44 -0.71 6.72
N LYS A 101 20.37 0.01 6.33
CA LYS A 101 20.46 1.42 5.96
C LYS A 101 20.82 2.32 7.15
N LEU A 102 20.25 2.05 8.32
CA LEU A 102 20.55 2.79 9.56
C LEU A 102 22.03 2.68 9.96
N TYR A 103 22.59 1.49 9.81
CA TYR A 103 23.95 1.16 10.26
C TYR A 103 25.03 1.22 9.18
N GLY A 104 24.65 1.56 7.94
CA GLY A 104 25.58 1.60 6.80
C GLY A 104 26.18 0.23 6.46
N CYS A 105 25.43 -0.84 6.70
CA CYS A 105 25.86 -2.21 6.45
C CYS A 105 24.95 -2.92 5.43
N THR A 106 25.31 -4.14 5.10
CA THR A 106 24.60 -5.01 4.17
C THR A 106 23.96 -6.19 4.89
N ALA A 107 23.07 -6.88 4.17
CA ALA A 107 22.42 -8.08 4.66
C ALA A 107 23.38 -9.23 5.04
N ARG A 108 24.61 -9.22 4.50
CA ARG A 108 25.64 -10.25 4.76
C ARG A 108 26.39 -10.01 6.06
N ASP A 109 26.29 -8.81 6.62
CA ASP A 109 26.94 -8.45 7.89
C ASP A 109 26.18 -8.99 9.10
N PHE A 110 25.03 -9.63 8.88
CA PHE A 110 24.25 -10.30 9.91
C PHE A 110 24.25 -11.81 9.64
N ALA A 111 24.57 -12.61 10.67
CA ALA A 111 24.59 -14.07 10.62
C ALA A 111 23.19 -14.70 10.67
N ILE A 112 22.15 -13.92 10.93
CA ILE A 112 20.77 -14.42 11.01
C ILE A 112 20.20 -14.80 9.65
N LYS A 113 19.64 -16.02 9.57
CA LYS A 113 18.87 -16.49 8.41
C LYS A 113 17.39 -16.17 8.62
N LEU A 114 16.86 -15.26 7.79
CA LEU A 114 15.43 -14.95 7.77
C LEU A 114 14.65 -16.02 6.99
N PRO A 115 13.35 -16.23 7.30
CA PRO A 115 12.49 -17.07 6.49
C PRO A 115 12.43 -16.58 5.04
N GLU A 116 12.25 -17.52 4.11
CA GLU A 116 12.20 -17.24 2.69
C GLU A 116 10.90 -16.50 2.30
N ARG A 117 10.99 -15.60 1.31
CA ARG A 117 9.83 -14.87 0.80
C ARG A 117 9.21 -15.62 -0.35
N LEU A 118 8.10 -16.30 -0.11
CA LEU A 118 7.33 -16.97 -1.16
C LEU A 118 6.17 -16.09 -1.60
N ARG A 119 5.90 -16.04 -2.91
CA ARG A 119 4.73 -15.32 -3.44
C ARG A 119 3.42 -15.91 -2.94
N ALA A 120 3.39 -17.22 -2.68
CA ALA A 120 2.23 -17.93 -2.15
C ALA A 120 1.81 -17.44 -0.76
N ASP A 121 2.75 -16.90 0.03
CA ASP A 121 2.48 -16.39 1.39
C ASP A 121 1.95 -14.95 1.39
N ILE A 122 1.82 -14.31 0.22
CA ILE A 122 1.29 -12.96 0.12
C ILE A 122 -0.24 -13.03 0.22
N GLN A 123 -0.76 -12.63 1.37
CA GLN A 123 -2.20 -12.44 1.53
C GLN A 123 -2.64 -11.12 0.89
N ARG A 124 -3.54 -11.19 -0.11
CA ARG A 124 -4.01 -10.02 -0.88
C ARG A 124 -5.02 -9.16 -0.09
N SER A 125 -5.86 -9.80 0.72
CA SER A 125 -6.88 -9.15 1.56
C SER A 125 -6.72 -9.53 3.03
N ARG A 126 -7.10 -8.63 3.93
CA ARG A 126 -7.17 -8.93 5.37
C ARG A 126 -8.49 -9.60 5.77
N ASN A 127 -9.52 -9.37 4.95
CA ASN A 127 -10.86 -9.93 5.10
C ASN A 127 -11.09 -10.96 4.00
N ASP A 128 -12.04 -11.85 4.24
CA ASP A 128 -12.59 -12.66 3.16
C ASP A 128 -13.24 -11.70 2.14
N VAL A 129 -12.71 -11.71 0.92
CA VAL A 129 -13.23 -10.90 -0.18
C VAL A 129 -13.73 -11.92 -1.20
N PRO A 130 -14.98 -11.80 -1.68
CA PRO A 130 -15.51 -12.71 -2.67
C PRO A 130 -14.52 -12.82 -3.84
N ASP A 131 -14.21 -14.04 -4.25
CA ASP A 131 -13.39 -14.23 -5.44
C ASP A 131 -14.12 -13.63 -6.65
N ASN A 132 -13.38 -13.35 -7.73
CA ASN A 132 -13.90 -12.71 -8.93
C ASN A 132 -15.20 -13.35 -9.42
N LYS A 133 -15.34 -14.68 -9.28
CA LYS A 133 -16.56 -15.41 -9.67
C LYS A 133 -17.78 -15.03 -8.83
N GLU A 134 -17.63 -14.97 -7.51
CA GLU A 134 -18.72 -14.57 -6.61
C GLU A 134 -19.09 -13.09 -6.83
N TYR A 135 -18.10 -12.25 -7.13
CA TYR A 135 -18.33 -10.86 -7.50
C TYR A 135 -19.11 -10.75 -8.82
N GLU A 136 -18.72 -11.51 -9.84
CA GLU A 136 -19.40 -11.55 -11.14
C GLU A 136 -20.86 -12.01 -11.00
N GLU A 137 -21.12 -13.08 -10.23
CA GLU A 137 -22.49 -13.58 -9.97
C GLU A 137 -23.36 -12.51 -9.28
N MET A 138 -22.83 -11.85 -8.24
CA MET A 138 -23.56 -10.77 -7.54
C MET A 138 -23.84 -9.57 -8.44
N THR A 139 -22.88 -9.16 -9.28
CA THR A 139 -23.09 -8.05 -10.21
C THR A 139 -24.07 -8.42 -11.32
N GLY A 140 -24.04 -9.66 -11.81
CA GLY A 140 -24.97 -10.17 -12.82
C GLY A 140 -26.43 -10.00 -12.38
N LEU A 141 -26.77 -10.37 -11.15
CA LEU A 141 -28.12 -10.20 -10.60
C LEU A 141 -28.58 -8.73 -10.58
N VAL A 142 -27.68 -7.80 -10.28
CA VAL A 142 -27.99 -6.37 -10.28
C VAL A 142 -28.21 -5.89 -11.72
N TYR A 143 -27.37 -6.30 -12.66
CA TYR A 143 -27.53 -5.96 -14.07
C TYR A 143 -28.82 -6.53 -14.65
N ASP A 144 -29.16 -7.77 -14.36
CA ASP A 144 -30.41 -8.40 -14.80
C ASP A 144 -31.64 -7.63 -14.29
N TYR A 145 -31.63 -7.23 -13.01
CA TYR A 145 -32.69 -6.41 -12.43
C TYR A 145 -32.79 -5.04 -13.11
N VAL A 146 -31.66 -4.34 -13.29
CA VAL A 146 -31.63 -3.02 -13.93
C VAL A 146 -32.12 -3.11 -15.38
N SER A 147 -31.66 -4.10 -16.15
CA SER A 147 -32.10 -4.31 -17.52
C SER A 147 -33.59 -4.64 -17.62
N ALA A 148 -34.13 -5.44 -16.69
CA ALA A 148 -35.57 -5.71 -16.64
C ALA A 148 -36.38 -4.43 -16.37
N VAL A 149 -35.92 -3.60 -15.43
CA VAL A 149 -36.55 -2.32 -15.12
C VAL A 149 -36.48 -1.37 -16.32
N GLU A 150 -35.32 -1.24 -16.96
CA GLU A 150 -35.14 -0.43 -18.17
C GLU A 150 -36.09 -0.87 -19.29
N SER A 151 -36.23 -2.18 -19.52
CA SER A 151 -37.16 -2.72 -20.53
C SER A 151 -38.61 -2.27 -20.27
N VAL A 152 -39.07 -2.38 -19.03
CA VAL A 152 -40.44 -1.98 -18.64
C VAL A 152 -40.63 -0.46 -18.80
N TYR A 153 -39.66 0.33 -18.35
CA TYR A 153 -39.72 1.79 -18.49
C TYR A 153 -39.74 2.23 -19.96
N MET A 154 -38.96 1.57 -20.82
CA MET A 154 -38.94 1.86 -22.26
C MET A 154 -40.27 1.49 -22.93
N GLU A 155 -40.86 0.35 -22.56
CA GLU A 155 -42.15 -0.09 -23.11
C GLU A 155 -43.28 0.85 -22.72
N ILE A 156 -43.41 1.17 -21.43
CA ILE A 156 -44.42 2.12 -20.94
C ILE A 156 -44.18 3.51 -21.54
N GLY A 157 -42.93 3.96 -21.57
CA GLY A 157 -42.54 5.25 -22.13
C GLY A 157 -42.94 5.39 -23.60
N LEU A 158 -42.74 4.33 -24.40
CA LEU A 158 -43.14 4.30 -25.80
C LEU A 158 -44.66 4.36 -25.97
N GLN A 159 -45.41 3.57 -25.18
CA GLN A 159 -46.87 3.55 -25.22
C GLN A 159 -47.47 4.93 -24.89
N VAL A 160 -47.03 5.54 -23.77
CA VAL A 160 -47.50 6.87 -23.35
C VAL A 160 -47.11 7.95 -24.35
N GLY A 161 -45.89 7.89 -24.89
CA GLY A 161 -45.42 8.81 -25.93
C GLY A 161 -46.28 8.75 -27.20
N ALA A 162 -46.64 7.55 -27.66
CA ALA A 162 -47.49 7.36 -28.82
C ALA A 162 -48.92 7.91 -28.60
N ILE A 163 -49.50 7.68 -27.41
CA ILE A 163 -50.82 8.20 -27.04
C ILE A 163 -50.81 9.73 -27.02
N LEU A 164 -49.81 10.35 -26.39
CA LEU A 164 -49.65 11.80 -26.37
C LEU A 164 -49.50 12.39 -27.77
N ALA A 165 -48.68 11.77 -28.63
CA ALA A 165 -48.54 12.21 -30.02
C ALA A 165 -49.88 12.12 -30.78
N ALA A 166 -50.61 11.02 -30.63
CA ALA A 166 -51.93 10.85 -31.25
C ALA A 166 -52.94 11.90 -30.75
N GLN A 167 -52.93 12.20 -29.45
CA GLN A 167 -53.80 13.23 -28.86
C GLN A 167 -53.46 14.62 -29.40
N VAL A 168 -52.18 14.95 -29.56
CA VAL A 168 -51.74 16.22 -30.16
C VAL A 168 -52.20 16.32 -31.61
N CYS A 169 -52.04 15.26 -32.40
CA CYS A 169 -52.52 15.23 -33.79
C CYS A 169 -54.05 15.40 -33.88
N GLN A 170 -54.81 14.74 -33.00
CA GLN A 170 -56.26 14.91 -32.91
C GLN A 170 -56.64 16.36 -32.59
N ASN A 171 -56.00 16.95 -31.58
CA ASN A 171 -56.23 18.34 -31.17
C ASN A 171 -55.91 19.34 -32.30
N LEU A 172 -54.81 19.12 -33.04
CA LEU A 172 -54.44 19.93 -34.20
C LEU A 172 -55.46 19.80 -35.32
N LYS A 173 -55.90 18.57 -35.64
CA LYS A 173 -56.91 18.34 -36.67
C LYS A 173 -58.23 19.04 -36.34
N THR A 174 -58.72 18.92 -35.09
CA THR A 174 -59.92 19.63 -34.64
C THR A 174 -59.79 21.15 -34.67
N ALA A 175 -58.58 21.69 -34.44
CA ALA A 175 -58.33 23.12 -34.53
C ALA A 175 -58.35 23.64 -35.97
N TYR A 176 -58.02 22.80 -36.97
CA TYR A 176 -58.05 23.17 -38.39
C TYR A 176 -59.38 22.86 -39.10
N GLU A 177 -60.17 21.90 -38.60
CA GLU A 177 -61.52 21.60 -39.11
C GLU A 177 -62.64 22.45 -38.47
N GLY A 178 -62.29 23.30 -37.49
CA GLY A 178 -63.20 24.14 -36.72
C GLY A 178 -63.35 25.60 -37.21
N ASP A 179 -62.87 25.90 -38.41
CA ASP A 179 -63.16 27.13 -39.19
C ASP A 179 -64.10 26.80 -40.37
#